data_AF-B6EX17-F1
#
_entry.id   AF-B6EX17-F1
#
_cell.length_a   1.000
_cell.length_b   1.000
_cell.length_c   1.000
_cell.angle_alpha   90.00
_cell.angle_beta   90.00
_cell.angle_gamma   90.00
#
_symmetry.space_group_name_H-M   'P 1'
#
loop_
_entity.id
_entity.type
_entity.pdbx_description
1 polymer ?
#
loop_
_entity_poly.entity_id
_entity_poly.type
_entity_poly.pdbx_seq_one_letter_code
_entity_poly.pdbx_strand_id
1 'polypeptide(L)'
;FLLNPKRQELRGYFLENQKLRNRTYHQVWEYFNFLWNSDLKNVQIQGTIHLIRAEGNYEARDDWTQATKGERINHYATGIHREMIDPPYLPKNALIINSILNPKQS
;
A
#
# COMPACT_ATOMS: atom_id res chain seq x y z
N PHE A 1 -2.35 20.85 -16.41
CA PHE A 1 -2.37 20.85 -14.94
C PHE A 1 -1.00 21.24 -14.41
N LEU A 2 -0.87 22.38 -13.74
CA LEU A 2 0.37 22.78 -13.09
C LEU A 2 0.51 22.00 -11.77
N LEU A 3 1.57 21.22 -11.64
CA LEU A 3 1.93 20.58 -10.37
C LEU A 3 2.18 21.67 -9.32
N ASN A 4 1.74 21.47 -8.08
CA ASN A 4 2.07 22.40 -7.00
C ASN A 4 3.60 22.53 -6.85
N PRO A 5 4.12 23.63 -6.28
CA PRO A 5 5.56 23.90 -6.21
C PRO A 5 6.40 22.78 -5.59
N LYS A 6 5.93 22.15 -4.51
CA LYS A 6 6.60 20.99 -3.88
C LYS A 6 6.64 19.77 -4.81
N ARG A 7 5.59 19.55 -5.60
CA ARG A 7 5.55 18.47 -6.61
C ARG A 7 6.47 18.76 -7.79
N GLN A 8 6.69 20.03 -8.14
CA GLN A 8 7.67 20.43 -9.16
C GLN A 8 9.10 20.21 -8.66
N GLU A 9 9.39 20.57 -7.41
CA GLU A 9 10.68 20.35 -6.77
C GLU A 9 11.03 18.86 -6.64
N LEU A 10 10.08 18.04 -6.17
CA LEU A 10 10.22 16.57 -6.15
C LEU A 10 10.43 15.98 -7.55
N ARG A 11 9.73 16.52 -8.56
CA ARG A 11 9.93 16.12 -9.96
C ARG A 11 11.34 16.47 -10.43
N GLY A 12 11.85 17.66 -10.10
CA GLY A 12 13.23 18.07 -10.40
C GLY A 12 14.24 17.11 -9.77
N TYR A 13 14.11 16.88 -8.46
CA TYR A 13 14.98 15.96 -7.73
C TYR A 13 14.96 14.53 -8.31
N PHE A 14 13.78 14.05 -8.69
CA PHE A 14 13.63 12.77 -9.38
C PHE A 14 14.31 12.77 -10.76
N LEU A 15 14.10 13.80 -11.59
CA LEU A 15 14.69 13.90 -12.93
C LEU A 15 16.21 14.10 -12.93
N GLU A 16 16.79 14.61 -11.86
CA GLU A 16 18.23 14.83 -11.73
C GLU A 16 18.94 13.61 -11.12
N ASN A 17 18.27 12.84 -10.24
CA ASN A 17 18.89 11.73 -9.54
C ASN A 17 18.68 10.37 -10.25
N GLN A 18 19.63 9.97 -11.10
CA GLN A 18 19.56 8.72 -11.86
C GLN A 18 19.43 7.47 -10.98
N LYS A 19 20.12 7.44 -9.83
CA LYS A 19 20.04 6.31 -8.88
C LYS A 19 18.64 6.18 -8.29
N LEU A 20 18.01 7.29 -7.92
CA LEU A 20 16.63 7.32 -7.45
C LEU A 20 15.67 6.82 -8.54
N ARG A 21 15.79 7.34 -9.78
CA ARG A 21 14.94 6.89 -10.89
C ARG A 21 15.06 5.40 -11.14
N ASN A 22 16.29 4.89 -11.26
CA ASN A 22 16.51 3.47 -11.51
C ASN A 22 15.89 2.62 -10.40
N ARG A 23 16.01 3.04 -9.13
CA ARG A 23 15.40 2.33 -8.01
C ARG A 23 13.87 2.38 -8.04
N THR A 24 13.28 3.53 -8.35
CA THR A 24 11.82 3.68 -8.49
C THR A 24 11.29 2.87 -9.67
N TYR A 25 11.93 2.97 -10.84
CA TYR A 25 11.58 2.16 -12.02
C TYR A 25 11.70 0.67 -11.73
N HIS A 26 12.77 0.26 -11.05
CA HIS A 26 12.97 -1.14 -10.68
C HIS A 26 11.88 -1.62 -9.72
N GLN A 27 11.51 -0.85 -8.69
CA GLN A 27 10.42 -1.23 -7.79
C GLN A 27 9.06 -1.31 -8.49
N VAL A 28 8.76 -0.33 -9.36
CA VAL A 28 7.52 -0.35 -10.16
C VAL A 28 7.53 -1.56 -11.09
N TRP A 29 8.65 -1.81 -11.77
CA TRP A 29 8.83 -2.95 -12.65
C TRP A 29 8.70 -4.28 -11.90
N GLU A 30 9.36 -4.46 -10.76
CA GLU A 30 9.26 -5.66 -9.93
C GLU A 30 7.84 -5.88 -9.44
N TYR A 31 7.14 -4.82 -9.03
CA TYR A 31 5.74 -4.91 -8.63
C TYR A 31 4.84 -5.35 -9.79
N PHE A 32 4.97 -4.72 -10.97
CA PHE A 32 4.19 -5.12 -12.14
C PHE A 32 4.56 -6.51 -12.65
N ASN A 33 5.85 -6.87 -12.62
CA ASN A 33 6.34 -8.19 -13.00
C ASN A 33 5.82 -9.26 -12.03
N PHE A 34 5.77 -8.99 -10.73
CA PHE A 34 5.09 -9.80 -9.74
C PHE A 34 3.61 -9.92 -10.06
N LEU A 35 2.90 -8.84 -10.35
CA LEU A 35 1.47 -8.93 -10.69
C LEU A 35 1.19 -9.72 -11.98
N TRP A 36 2.07 -9.62 -12.97
CA TRP A 36 1.82 -10.12 -14.32
C TRP A 36 2.37 -11.52 -14.59
N ASN A 37 3.51 -11.85 -14.00
CA ASN A 37 4.26 -13.09 -14.27
C ASN A 37 4.36 -14.01 -13.06
N SER A 38 3.74 -13.64 -11.95
CA SER A 38 3.67 -14.59 -10.85
C SER A 38 2.64 -15.67 -11.16
N ASP A 39 3.06 -16.93 -10.99
CA ASP A 39 2.16 -18.09 -10.89
C ASP A 39 1.33 -18.05 -9.58
N LEU A 40 1.00 -16.85 -9.07
CA LEU A 40 0.25 -16.61 -7.83
C LEU A 40 -1.15 -17.20 -7.86
N LYS A 41 -1.67 -17.63 -9.01
CA LYS A 41 -2.94 -18.37 -9.09
C LYS A 41 -2.96 -19.57 -8.13
N ASN A 42 -1.80 -20.10 -7.73
CA ASN A 42 -1.69 -21.21 -6.78
C ASN A 42 -0.82 -20.93 -5.53
N VAL A 43 -0.26 -19.73 -5.37
CA VAL A 43 0.56 -19.40 -4.20
C VAL A 43 -0.34 -18.81 -3.12
N GLN A 44 -0.83 -19.68 -2.25
CA GLN A 44 -1.58 -19.24 -1.08
C GLN A 44 -0.62 -18.84 0.04
N ILE A 45 -0.74 -17.59 0.48
CA ILE A 45 -0.02 -17.05 1.63
C ILE A 45 -0.44 -17.87 2.87
N GLN A 46 0.51 -18.44 3.60
CA GLN A 46 0.21 -19.26 4.78
C GLN A 46 -0.03 -18.42 6.04
N GLY A 47 0.30 -17.13 6.00
CA GLY A 47 0.19 -16.22 7.14
C GLY A 47 -1.12 -15.44 7.20
N THR A 48 -1.41 -14.91 8.39
CA THR A 48 -2.50 -13.96 8.61
C THR A 48 -2.29 -12.72 7.76
N ILE A 49 -3.32 -12.31 7.01
CA ILE A 49 -3.33 -11.07 6.24
C ILE A 49 -4.10 -10.01 7.02
N HIS A 50 -3.44 -8.90 7.31
CA HIS A 50 -4.08 -7.70 7.83
C HIS A 50 -4.43 -6.77 6.66
N LEU A 51 -5.73 -6.70 6.31
CA LEU A 51 -6.23 -5.89 5.20
C LEU A 51 -6.73 -4.54 5.72
N ILE A 52 -6.02 -3.45 5.42
CA ILE A 52 -6.41 -2.09 5.77
C ILE A 52 -7.28 -1.50 4.66
N ARG A 53 -8.55 -1.26 4.95
CA ARG A 53 -9.58 -0.82 4.00
C ARG A 53 -9.75 0.69 4.04
N ALA A 54 -9.87 1.28 2.86
CA ALA A 54 -10.15 2.71 2.70
C ALA A 54 -11.61 3.06 2.98
N GLU A 55 -11.88 4.27 3.45
CA GLU A 55 -13.24 4.81 3.52
C GLU A 55 -13.93 4.73 2.15
N GLY A 56 -15.22 4.41 2.14
CA GLY A 56 -16.00 4.21 0.91
C GLY A 56 -15.81 2.84 0.25
N ASN A 57 -14.83 2.04 0.68
CA ASN A 57 -14.57 0.68 0.15
C ASN A 57 -14.73 -0.42 1.21
N TYR A 58 -15.39 -0.13 2.33
CA TYR A 58 -15.56 -1.10 3.42
C TYR A 58 -16.37 -2.33 3.01
N GLU A 59 -17.33 -2.18 2.12
CA GLU A 59 -18.14 -3.28 1.59
C GLU A 59 -17.59 -3.87 0.28
N ALA A 60 -16.58 -3.23 -0.33
CA ALA A 60 -15.93 -3.76 -1.52
C ALA A 60 -15.28 -5.10 -1.17
N ARG A 61 -15.81 -6.19 -1.73
CA ARG A 61 -15.26 -7.54 -1.50
C ARG A 61 -13.95 -7.69 -2.26
N ASP A 62 -12.89 -7.10 -1.73
CA ASP A 62 -11.53 -7.48 -2.08
C ASP A 62 -11.31 -8.90 -1.57
N ASP A 63 -11.49 -9.87 -2.46
CA ASP A 63 -11.43 -11.29 -2.15
C ASP A 63 -9.98 -11.77 -2.05
N TRP A 64 -9.31 -11.31 -0.99
CA TRP A 64 -8.01 -11.85 -0.58
C TRP A 64 -8.13 -13.22 0.11
N THR A 65 -9.34 -13.77 0.29
CA THR A 65 -9.51 -15.08 0.94
C THR A 65 -8.94 -16.20 0.09
N GLN A 66 -8.99 -16.05 -1.24
CA GLN A 66 -8.35 -17.00 -2.15
C GLN A 66 -6.82 -16.95 -2.10
N ALA A 67 -6.26 -15.79 -1.69
CA ALA A 67 -4.84 -15.53 -1.63
C ALA A 67 -4.16 -15.98 -0.32
N THR A 68 -4.92 -16.37 0.71
CA THR A 68 -4.37 -16.87 1.99
C THR A 68 -5.06 -18.14 2.48
N LYS A 69 -4.28 -19.06 3.06
CA LYS A 69 -4.81 -20.16 3.89
C LYS A 69 -4.97 -19.77 5.36
N GLY A 70 -4.40 -18.64 5.76
CA GLY A 70 -4.49 -18.07 7.10
C GLY A 70 -5.73 -17.21 7.30
N GLU A 71 -5.79 -16.54 8.44
CA GLU A 71 -6.89 -15.62 8.76
C GLU A 71 -6.72 -14.30 7.97
N ARG A 72 -7.85 -13.71 7.56
CA ARG A 72 -7.88 -12.35 7.03
C ARG A 72 -8.56 -11.43 8.05
N ILE A 73 -7.80 -10.48 8.58
CA ILE A 73 -8.27 -9.49 9.55
C ILE A 73 -8.45 -8.15 8.84
N ASN A 74 -9.67 -7.61 8.84
CA ASN A 74 -9.95 -6.29 8.27
C ASN A 74 -9.70 -5.18 9.29
N HIS A 75 -9.05 -4.12 8.84
CA HIS A 75 -8.91 -2.84 9.55
C HIS A 75 -9.51 -1.75 8.70
N TYR A 76 -9.95 -0.66 9.34
CA TYR A 76 -10.62 0.44 8.66
C TYR A 76 -9.82 1.72 8.86
N ALA A 77 -9.29 2.24 7.76
CA ALA A 77 -8.51 3.46 7.73
C ALA A 77 -9.37 4.63 7.25
N THR A 78 -8.96 5.82 7.64
CA THR A 78 -9.58 7.08 7.23
C THR A 78 -9.08 7.54 5.86
N GLY A 79 -9.93 8.24 5.11
CA GLY A 79 -9.64 8.67 3.75
C GLY A 79 -9.99 7.60 2.70
N ILE A 80 -10.48 8.05 1.55
CA ILE A 80 -10.70 7.17 0.39
C ILE A 80 -9.37 6.65 -0.15
N HIS A 81 -9.38 5.62 -1.00
CA HIS A 81 -8.18 4.87 -1.40
C HIS A 81 -6.97 5.75 -1.79
N ARG A 82 -7.19 6.82 -2.55
CA ARG A 82 -6.13 7.73 -3.02
C ARG A 82 -5.55 8.65 -1.93
N GLU A 83 -6.27 8.82 -0.83
CA GLU A 83 -6.02 9.81 0.24
C GLU A 83 -5.46 9.16 1.50
N MET A 84 -5.49 7.83 1.64
CA MET A 84 -5.10 7.13 2.89
C MET A 84 -3.69 7.46 3.39
N ILE A 85 -2.79 7.89 2.51
CA ILE A 85 -1.40 8.27 2.82
C ILE A 85 -1.18 9.78 2.86
N ASP A 86 -2.23 10.57 2.62
CA ASP A 86 -2.14 12.02 2.64
C ASP A 86 -2.10 12.55 4.09
N PRO A 87 -1.50 13.74 4.32
CA PRO A 87 -1.25 14.27 5.66
C PRO A 87 -2.42 14.26 6.67
N PRO A 88 -3.68 14.56 6.30
CA PRO A 88 -4.77 14.53 7.28
C PRO A 88 -5.13 13.11 7.78
N TYR A 89 -4.79 12.07 7.01
CA TYR A 89 -5.19 10.68 7.29
C TYR A 89 -4.01 9.81 7.76
N LEU A 90 -2.80 10.10 7.26
CA LEU A 90 -1.59 9.32 7.51
C LEU A 90 -1.29 9.08 9.01
N PRO A 91 -1.32 10.10 9.91
CA PRO A 91 -1.03 9.87 11.32
C PRO A 91 -2.00 8.89 11.99
N LYS A 92 -3.29 8.94 11.62
CA LYS A 92 -4.31 8.03 12.15
C LYS A 92 -4.14 6.62 11.60
N ASN A 93 -3.93 6.50 10.29
CA ASN A 93 -3.78 5.21 9.63
C ASN A 93 -2.47 4.50 10.05
N ALA A 94 -1.42 5.24 10.38
CA ALA A 94 -0.17 4.69 10.92
C ALA A 94 -0.36 3.98 12.27
N LEU A 95 -1.33 4.40 13.10
CA LEU A 95 -1.62 3.72 14.37
C LEU A 95 -2.11 2.28 14.16
N ILE A 96 -2.84 2.02 13.07
CA ILE A 96 -3.29 0.68 12.69
C ILE A 96 -2.08 -0.21 12.38
N ILE A 97 -1.12 0.31 11.61
CA ILE A 97 0.11 -0.44 11.29
C ILE A 97 0.91 -0.70 12.58
N ASN A 98 1.03 0.31 13.44
CA ASN A 98 1.77 0.17 14.69
C ASN A 98 1.14 -0.86 15.63
N SER A 99 -0.19 -0.97 15.70
CA SER A 99 -0.85 -1.97 16.54
C SER A 99 -0.69 -3.39 15.98
N ILE A 100 -0.68 -3.54 14.65
CA ILE A 100 -0.40 -4.83 13.99
C ILE A 100 1.03 -5.30 14.28
N LEU A 101 2.01 -4.39 14.19
CA LEU A 101 3.42 -4.71 14.39
C LEU A 101 3.79 -4.85 15.87
N ASN A 102 3.04 -4.22 16.78
CA ASN A 102 3.32 -4.20 18.22
C ASN A 102 2.09 -4.61 19.06
N PRO A 103 1.61 -5.86 18.95
CA PRO A 103 0.36 -6.30 19.57
C PRO A 103 0.37 -6.35 21.11
N LYS A 104 1.50 -6.06 21.78
CA LYS A 104 1.66 -6.15 23.24
C LYS A 104 1.67 -4.78 23.96
N GLN A 105 1.34 -3.69 23.28
CA GLN A 105 1.34 -2.33 23.85
C GLN A 105 -0.07 -1.72 24.01
N SER A 106 -1.12 -2.54 23.92
CA SER A 106 -2.51 -2.13 24.14
C SER A 106 -2.97 -2.38 25.57
#